data_AF-A0A9R1TNW1-F1
#
_entry.id   AF-A0A9R1TNW1-F1
#
_cell.length_a   1.000
_cell.length_b   1.000
_cell.length_c   1.000
_cell.angle_alpha   90.00
_cell.angle_beta   90.00
_cell.angle_gamma   90.00
#
_symmetry.space_group_name_H-M   'P 1'
#
loop_
_entity.id
_entity.type
_entity.pdbx_description
1 polymer ?
#
loop_
_entity_poly.entity_id
_entity_poly.type
_entity_poly.pdbx_seq_one_letter_code
_entity_poly.pdbx_strand_id
1 'polypeptide(L)'
;MGDIVGYIHSMEGLIPVKTFQKWVYKIIVSNITGMKVRVTFWRDLAVDYSKKLQMCQIVEITGCTGGEVKFQFDPELKGVIAPMELHVQALSTVKILGHFDIATASPGQQLTWEPVSTADCLSFKDKPITVSGYLKTEFIVFKTTSGIPLAHGNLADGSYPLCIQIDGYKPVTPLEKGSFVIFNGKIEKSKPGSFFLRVDGMKNVVVDNNRPKLSLKQLKSAIYPPKKLGPEVEEVSSQKRYQEDEEKENSYDNEGGKKMKTD
;
A
#
# COMPACT_ATOMS: atom_id res chain seq x y z
N MET A 1 -19.66 14.96 -6.70
CA MET A 1 -18.75 16.12 -6.78
C MET A 1 -17.62 15.84 -5.81
N GLY A 2 -16.37 15.92 -6.25
CA GLY A 2 -15.23 15.60 -5.39
C GLY A 2 -14.69 16.88 -4.76
N ASP A 3 -14.76 16.96 -3.44
CA ASP A 3 -14.20 18.06 -2.65
C ASP A 3 -13.13 17.51 -1.72
N ILE A 4 -12.07 18.28 -1.45
CA ILE A 4 -11.05 17.92 -0.48
C ILE A 4 -10.56 19.13 0.30
N VAL A 5 -10.36 18.93 1.60
CA VAL A 5 -9.58 19.83 2.46
C VAL A 5 -8.41 19.03 3.03
N GLY A 6 -7.20 19.54 2.87
CA GLY A 6 -6.00 18.88 3.35
C GLY A 6 -4.74 19.70 3.10
N TYR A 7 -3.59 19.18 3.51
CA TYR A 7 -2.32 19.84 3.25
C TYR A 7 -1.64 19.26 2.00
N ILE A 8 -0.90 20.09 1.29
CA ILE A 8 -0.07 19.66 0.15
C ILE A 8 1.10 18.83 0.69
N HIS A 9 1.05 17.54 0.43
CA HIS A 9 2.03 16.54 0.88
C HIS A 9 3.18 16.38 -0.12
N SER A 10 2.88 16.48 -1.42
CA SER A 10 3.89 16.52 -2.47
C SER A 10 3.37 17.30 -3.69
N MET A 11 4.30 17.74 -4.53
CA MET A 11 4.07 18.52 -5.74
C MET A 11 5.00 17.97 -6.81
N GLU A 12 4.46 17.83 -8.02
CA GLU A 12 5.27 17.60 -9.22
C GLU A 12 5.64 18.96 -9.85
N GLY A 13 6.68 18.98 -10.69
CA GLY A 13 6.96 20.15 -11.51
C GLY A 13 5.84 20.41 -12.52
N LEU A 14 5.81 21.62 -13.09
CA LEU A 14 4.97 21.90 -14.26
C LEU A 14 5.50 21.10 -15.46
N ILE A 15 4.72 20.15 -15.98
CA ILE A 15 5.14 19.23 -17.04
C ILE A 15 4.51 19.66 -18.38
N PRO A 16 5.31 19.88 -19.44
CA PRO A 16 4.78 20.09 -20.77
C PRO A 16 4.30 18.76 -21.38
N VAL A 17 3.13 18.77 -22.02
CA VAL A 17 2.55 17.59 -22.69
C VAL A 17 2.28 17.87 -24.17
N LYS A 18 2.54 16.87 -25.02
CA LYS A 18 2.33 16.95 -26.48
C LYS A 18 0.86 16.75 -26.87
N THR A 19 -0.05 17.41 -26.16
CA THR A 19 -1.50 17.37 -26.42
C THR A 19 -2.08 18.78 -26.48
N PHE A 20 -3.35 18.91 -26.84
CA PHE A 20 -4.05 20.22 -26.82
C PHE A 20 -4.04 20.87 -25.43
N GLN A 21 -3.80 20.10 -24.36
CA GLN A 21 -3.77 20.62 -23.00
C GLN A 21 -2.47 21.36 -22.67
N LYS A 22 -1.38 21.11 -23.41
CA LYS A 22 -0.05 21.75 -23.33
C LYS A 22 0.71 21.60 -22.00
N TRP A 23 0.06 21.72 -20.86
CA TRP A 23 0.65 21.72 -19.53
C TRP A 23 -0.18 20.90 -18.54
N VAL A 24 0.51 20.17 -17.67
CA VAL A 24 -0.06 19.48 -16.52
C VAL A 24 0.74 19.81 -15.27
N TYR A 25 0.04 19.96 -14.15
CA TYR A 25 0.63 20.14 -12.84
C TYR A 25 -0.14 19.26 -11.85
N LYS A 26 0.57 18.53 -11.01
CA LYS A 26 -0.04 17.57 -10.08
C LYS A 26 0.46 17.82 -8.67
N ILE A 27 -0.45 17.68 -7.72
CA ILE A 27 -0.14 17.70 -6.29
C ILE A 27 -0.76 16.49 -5.63
N ILE A 28 -0.19 16.06 -4.51
CA ILE A 28 -0.83 15.10 -3.61
C ILE A 28 -1.29 15.88 -2.39
N VAL A 29 -2.60 15.88 -2.16
CA VAL A 29 -3.22 16.45 -0.96
C VAL A 29 -3.48 15.32 0.01
N SER A 30 -2.89 15.42 1.20
CA SER A 30 -3.21 14.54 2.31
C SER A 30 -4.25 15.21 3.17
N ASN A 31 -5.36 14.54 3.42
CA ASN A 31 -6.11 14.90 4.61
C ASN A 31 -5.30 14.44 5.84
N ILE A 32 -5.54 15.08 6.96
CA ILE A 32 -4.87 14.77 8.24
C ILE A 32 -5.19 13.36 8.75
N THR A 33 -6.14 12.67 8.13
CA THR A 33 -6.53 11.28 8.42
C THR A 33 -5.79 10.25 7.55
N GLY A 34 -4.71 10.65 6.88
CA GLY A 34 -3.80 9.74 6.16
C GLY A 34 -4.31 9.27 4.80
N MET A 35 -5.48 9.72 4.34
CA MET A 35 -5.90 9.55 2.96
C MET A 35 -5.22 10.61 2.11
N LYS A 36 -4.49 10.14 1.09
CA LYS A 36 -3.82 10.98 0.10
C LYS A 36 -4.59 10.90 -1.21
N VAL A 37 -4.88 12.03 -1.82
CA VAL A 37 -5.50 12.08 -3.16
C VAL A 37 -4.58 12.86 -4.08
N ARG A 38 -4.51 12.45 -5.34
CA ARG A 38 -3.86 13.25 -6.37
C ARG A 38 -4.84 14.27 -6.92
N VAL A 39 -4.38 15.51 -7.05
CA VAL A 39 -5.11 16.60 -7.66
C VAL A 39 -4.34 17.07 -8.87
N THR A 40 -5.01 17.10 -10.02
CA THR A 40 -4.43 17.37 -11.32
C THR A 40 -5.01 18.66 -11.91
N PHE A 41 -4.13 19.54 -12.35
CA PHE A 41 -4.42 20.79 -13.03
C PHE A 41 -3.95 20.68 -14.48
N TRP A 42 -4.73 21.22 -15.41
CA TRP A 42 -4.41 21.20 -16.84
C TRP A 42 -4.38 22.62 -17.42
N ARG A 43 -3.69 22.78 -18.55
CA ARG A 43 -3.69 24.03 -19.34
C ARG A 43 -3.29 25.24 -18.48
N ASP A 44 -4.05 26.32 -18.56
CA ASP A 44 -3.78 27.58 -17.88
C ASP A 44 -3.89 27.44 -16.35
N LEU A 45 -4.76 26.55 -15.86
CA LEU A 45 -4.85 26.25 -14.42
C LEU A 45 -3.54 25.61 -13.91
N ALA A 46 -2.88 24.78 -14.71
CA ALA A 46 -1.59 24.21 -14.35
C ALA A 46 -0.51 25.30 -14.21
N VAL A 47 -0.46 26.23 -15.17
CA VAL A 47 0.50 27.34 -15.16
C VAL A 47 0.23 28.31 -14.02
N ASP A 48 -1.03 28.58 -13.71
CA ASP A 48 -1.43 29.50 -12.65
C ASP A 48 -1.15 28.91 -11.25
N TYR A 49 -1.65 27.70 -10.98
CA TYR A 49 -1.52 27.09 -9.65
C TYR A 49 -0.12 26.57 -9.34
N SER A 50 0.70 26.24 -10.35
CA SER A 50 2.12 25.89 -10.10
C SER A 50 2.95 27.04 -9.52
N LYS A 51 2.50 28.29 -9.69
CA LYS A 51 3.15 29.48 -9.11
C LYS A 51 2.58 29.88 -7.75
N LYS A 52 1.33 29.50 -7.47
CA LYS A 52 0.57 29.90 -6.27
C LYS A 52 0.69 28.90 -5.13
N LEU A 53 0.70 27.61 -5.46
CA LEU A 53 0.71 26.55 -4.47
C LEU A 53 2.13 26.27 -3.98
N GLN A 54 2.25 26.01 -2.68
CA GLN A 54 3.51 25.69 -2.03
C GLN A 54 3.36 24.46 -1.15
N MET A 55 4.48 23.79 -0.90
CA MET A 55 4.51 22.62 -0.03
C MET A 55 3.93 22.95 1.34
N CYS A 56 3.24 21.99 1.96
CA CYS A 56 2.63 22.13 3.27
C CYS A 56 1.50 23.16 3.37
N GLN A 57 1.08 23.85 2.30
CA GLN A 57 -0.12 24.69 2.36
C GLN A 57 -1.36 23.85 2.63
N ILE A 58 -2.25 24.34 3.49
CA ILE A 58 -3.60 23.79 3.67
C ILE A 58 -4.46 24.36 2.56
N VAL A 59 -5.06 23.48 1.76
CA VAL A 59 -5.91 23.84 0.63
C VAL A 59 -7.29 23.23 0.80
N GLU A 60 -8.30 24.03 0.49
CA GLU A 60 -9.67 23.58 0.22
C GLU A 60 -9.87 23.63 -1.30
N ILE A 61 -10.21 22.49 -1.88
CA ILE A 61 -10.47 22.35 -3.31
C ILE A 61 -11.86 21.79 -3.50
N THR A 62 -12.72 22.53 -4.20
CA THR A 62 -14.13 22.13 -4.42
C THR A 62 -14.52 22.19 -5.88
N GLY A 63 -15.59 21.47 -6.24
CA GLY A 63 -16.13 21.47 -7.60
C GLY A 63 -15.23 20.78 -8.61
N CYS A 64 -14.45 19.79 -8.17
CA CYS A 64 -13.62 18.97 -9.05
C CYS A 64 -14.41 17.81 -9.67
N THR A 65 -13.90 17.30 -10.78
CA THR A 65 -14.33 16.02 -11.36
C THR A 65 -13.39 14.90 -10.93
N GLY A 66 -13.93 13.72 -10.62
CA GLY A 66 -13.14 12.54 -10.31
C GLY A 66 -12.75 11.75 -11.57
N GLY A 67 -11.55 11.19 -11.57
CA GLY A 67 -11.09 10.23 -12.57
C GLY A 67 -10.29 9.10 -11.93
N GLU A 68 -10.22 7.95 -12.58
CA GLU A 68 -9.40 6.83 -12.10
C GLU A 68 -7.91 7.14 -12.29
N VAL A 69 -7.11 6.86 -11.26
CA VAL A 69 -5.66 6.97 -11.35
C VAL A 69 -5.12 5.85 -12.22
N LYS A 70 -4.48 6.22 -13.33
CA LYS A 70 -3.76 5.28 -14.19
C LYS A 70 -2.40 4.90 -13.59
N PHE A 71 -2.41 4.05 -12.58
CA PHE A 71 -1.18 3.60 -11.87
C PHE A 71 -0.14 2.91 -12.76
N GLN A 72 -0.49 2.50 -13.99
CA GLN A 72 0.47 2.00 -14.95
C GLN A 72 1.57 3.02 -15.30
N PHE A 73 1.30 4.32 -15.12
CA PHE A 73 2.26 5.40 -15.37
C PHE A 73 2.98 5.87 -14.09
N ASP A 74 2.39 5.60 -12.93
CA ASP A 74 2.91 6.01 -11.61
C ASP A 74 2.79 4.83 -10.61
N PRO A 75 3.47 3.69 -10.86
CA PRO A 75 3.26 2.45 -10.11
C PRO A 75 3.60 2.57 -8.63
N GLU A 76 4.54 3.43 -8.28
CA GLU A 76 4.95 3.74 -6.90
C GLU A 76 3.84 4.41 -6.08
N LEU A 77 2.85 5.03 -6.74
CA LEU A 77 1.72 5.65 -6.05
C LEU A 77 0.61 4.65 -5.73
N LYS A 78 0.67 3.42 -6.25
CA LYS A 78 -0.35 2.39 -6.00
C LYS A 78 -0.35 1.99 -4.52
N GLY A 79 -1.51 2.11 -3.88
CA GLY A 79 -1.67 1.89 -2.44
C GLY A 79 -1.16 3.05 -1.55
N VAL A 80 -0.49 4.06 -2.12
CA VAL A 80 -0.06 5.27 -1.40
C VAL A 80 -1.12 6.36 -1.45
N ILE A 81 -1.76 6.52 -2.61
CA ILE A 81 -2.87 7.45 -2.81
C ILE A 81 -4.16 6.70 -3.11
N ALA A 82 -5.29 7.38 -2.94
CA ALA A 82 -6.59 6.89 -3.35
C ALA A 82 -6.57 6.52 -4.85
N PRO A 83 -7.30 5.46 -5.26
CA PRO A 83 -7.37 5.04 -6.66
C PRO A 83 -8.14 6.03 -7.57
N MET A 84 -8.67 7.10 -6.99
CA MET A 84 -9.32 8.21 -7.68
C MET A 84 -8.47 9.48 -7.54
N GLU A 85 -8.33 10.22 -8.63
CA GLU A 85 -7.76 11.56 -8.66
C GLU A 85 -8.82 12.62 -8.93
N LEU A 86 -8.56 13.83 -8.46
CA LEU A 86 -9.42 14.99 -8.67
C LEU A 86 -8.83 15.86 -9.78
N HIS A 87 -9.63 16.22 -10.75
CA HIS A 87 -9.26 17.13 -11.82
C HIS A 87 -9.91 18.48 -11.58
N VAL A 88 -9.07 19.50 -11.46
CA VAL A 88 -9.51 20.89 -11.27
C VAL A 88 -10.03 21.43 -12.59
N GLN A 89 -11.26 21.91 -12.57
CA GLN A 89 -11.98 22.49 -13.70
C GLN A 89 -11.99 24.01 -13.60
N ALA A 90 -12.44 24.68 -14.67
CA ALA A 90 -12.60 26.14 -14.67
C ALA A 90 -13.58 26.66 -13.60
N LEU A 91 -14.57 25.84 -13.22
CA LEU A 91 -15.55 26.14 -12.17
C LEU A 91 -15.13 25.66 -10.77
N SER A 92 -13.99 24.98 -10.65
CA SER A 92 -13.49 24.54 -9.36
C SER A 92 -12.94 25.73 -8.58
N THR A 93 -13.00 25.64 -7.25
CA THR A 93 -12.33 26.63 -6.38
C THR A 93 -11.14 25.99 -5.67
N VAL A 94 -10.06 26.75 -5.52
CA VAL A 94 -8.86 26.36 -4.78
C VAL A 94 -8.55 27.49 -3.81
N LYS A 95 -8.81 27.28 -2.53
CA LYS A 95 -8.53 28.26 -1.47
C LYS A 95 -7.32 27.80 -0.66
N ILE A 96 -6.38 28.71 -0.44
CA ILE A 96 -5.27 28.51 0.49
C ILE A 96 -5.78 28.97 1.86
N LEU A 97 -5.91 28.04 2.79
CA LEU A 97 -6.44 28.27 4.14
C LEU A 97 -5.36 28.58 5.17
N GLY A 98 -4.10 28.30 4.83
CA GLY A 98 -2.96 28.53 5.71
C GLY A 98 -1.79 27.61 5.35
N HIS A 99 -0.86 27.47 6.29
CA HIS A 99 0.22 26.49 6.21
C HIS A 99 0.08 25.46 7.32
N PHE A 100 0.30 24.21 6.96
CA PHE A 100 0.40 23.10 7.88
C PHE A 100 1.82 23.07 8.44
N ASP A 101 1.94 23.36 9.73
CA ASP A 101 3.20 23.21 10.44
C ASP A 101 3.40 21.73 10.79
N ILE A 102 4.27 21.07 10.02
CA ILE A 102 4.63 19.66 10.22
C ILE A 102 5.23 19.43 11.62
N ALA A 103 5.87 20.44 12.22
CA ALA A 103 6.52 20.33 13.53
C ALA A 103 5.51 20.38 14.69
N THR A 104 4.37 21.05 14.53
CA THR A 104 3.34 21.22 15.58
C THR A 104 2.02 20.51 15.28
N ALA A 105 1.94 19.78 14.18
CA ALA A 105 0.75 19.05 13.75
C ALA A 105 0.28 18.04 14.81
N SER A 106 -0.69 18.47 15.61
CA SER A 106 -1.47 17.59 16.47
C SER A 106 -2.48 16.82 15.58
N PRO A 107 -2.55 15.48 15.62
CA PRO A 107 -3.36 14.71 14.67
C PRO A 107 -4.87 14.95 14.90
N GLY A 108 -5.47 15.84 14.12
CA GLY A 108 -6.88 16.21 14.18
C GLY A 108 -7.81 15.22 13.47
N GLN A 109 -7.77 13.96 13.88
CA GLN A 109 -8.76 12.87 13.82
C GLN A 109 -7.88 11.65 13.99
N GLN A 110 -7.74 11.22 15.25
CA GLN A 110 -6.90 10.10 15.62
C GLN A 110 -7.33 8.92 14.75
N LEU A 111 -6.44 8.48 13.85
CA LEU A 111 -6.59 7.19 13.21
C LEU A 111 -6.74 6.20 14.36
N THR A 112 -7.96 5.68 14.58
CA THR A 112 -8.17 4.74 15.67
C THR A 112 -7.52 3.43 15.23
N TRP A 113 -6.30 3.23 15.69
CA TRP A 113 -5.55 2.01 15.44
C TRP A 113 -6.12 0.90 16.33
N GLU A 114 -6.77 -0.08 15.72
CA GLU A 114 -7.33 -1.20 16.46
C GLU A 114 -6.19 -2.15 16.89
N PRO A 115 -6.00 -2.40 18.21
CA PRO A 115 -5.02 -3.37 18.66
C PRO A 115 -5.42 -4.78 18.25
N VAL A 116 -4.53 -5.47 17.54
CA VAL A 116 -4.75 -6.83 17.06
C VAL A 116 -3.56 -7.72 17.35
N SER A 117 -3.82 -9.00 17.56
CA SER A 117 -2.77 -10.01 17.72
C SER A 117 -2.05 -10.25 16.39
N THR A 118 -0.80 -10.70 16.45
CA THR A 118 -0.09 -11.13 15.23
C THR A 118 -0.80 -12.33 14.56
N ALA A 119 -1.48 -13.16 15.35
CA ALA A 119 -2.20 -14.33 14.85
C ALA A 119 -3.41 -13.96 13.97
N ASP A 120 -4.12 -12.88 14.32
CA ASP A 120 -5.41 -12.53 13.72
C ASP A 120 -5.34 -11.30 12.78
N CYS A 121 -4.18 -10.63 12.71
CA CYS A 121 -4.00 -9.39 11.95
C CYS A 121 -4.42 -9.46 10.48
N LEU A 122 -4.32 -10.64 9.83
CA LEU A 122 -4.71 -10.80 8.42
C LEU A 122 -6.21 -10.65 8.16
N SER A 123 -7.05 -10.79 9.19
CA SER A 123 -8.51 -10.60 9.10
C SER A 123 -8.90 -9.12 8.99
N PHE A 124 -7.97 -8.20 9.24
CA PHE A 124 -8.19 -6.76 9.27
C PHE A 124 -7.77 -6.06 7.97
N LYS A 125 -7.99 -6.72 6.82
CA LYS A 125 -7.66 -6.22 5.48
C LYS A 125 -7.98 -4.73 5.31
N ASP A 126 -6.98 -3.94 4.90
CA ASP A 126 -7.04 -2.49 4.63
C ASP A 126 -7.41 -1.57 5.81
N LYS A 127 -7.67 -2.14 7.01
CA LYS A 127 -7.96 -1.37 8.23
C LYS A 127 -6.66 -0.96 8.94
N PRO A 128 -6.63 0.23 9.56
CA PRO A 128 -5.52 0.62 10.42
C PRO A 128 -5.50 -0.20 11.72
N ILE A 129 -4.39 -0.88 11.97
CA ILE A 129 -4.20 -1.75 13.14
C ILE A 129 -2.92 -1.40 13.91
N THR A 130 -2.94 -1.69 15.22
CA THR A 130 -1.76 -1.73 16.08
C THR A 130 -1.34 -3.19 16.26
N VAL A 131 -0.10 -3.54 15.90
CA VAL A 131 0.50 -4.85 16.21
C VAL A 131 1.74 -4.63 17.06
N SER A 132 1.89 -5.43 18.12
CA SER A 132 3.05 -5.37 19.01
C SER A 132 3.74 -6.72 19.12
N GLY A 133 5.06 -6.70 19.33
CA GLY A 133 5.83 -7.91 19.52
C GLY A 133 7.32 -7.64 19.63
N TYR A 134 8.12 -8.70 19.65
CA TYR A 134 9.57 -8.60 19.69
C TYR A 134 10.18 -8.67 18.29
N LEU A 135 11.18 -7.82 18.03
CA LEU A 135 11.91 -7.85 16.77
C LEU A 135 12.73 -9.13 16.64
N LYS A 136 12.34 -10.00 15.72
CA LYS A 136 13.00 -11.27 15.45
C LYS A 136 14.25 -11.11 14.59
N THR A 137 14.26 -10.12 13.70
CA THR A 137 15.39 -9.79 12.83
C THR A 137 15.75 -8.32 12.97
N GLU A 138 16.99 -7.99 12.60
CA GLU A 138 17.35 -6.60 12.32
C GLU A 138 16.59 -6.11 11.09
N PHE A 139 16.38 -4.79 11.02
CA PHE A 139 15.78 -4.19 9.83
C PHE A 139 16.82 -4.07 8.73
N ILE A 140 16.52 -4.68 7.59
CA ILE A 140 17.31 -4.55 6.36
C ILE A 140 16.79 -3.33 5.61
N VAL A 141 17.66 -2.37 5.34
CA VAL A 141 17.32 -1.11 4.67
C VAL A 141 17.67 -1.20 3.19
N PHE A 142 16.73 -0.81 2.34
CA PHE A 142 16.87 -0.76 0.89
C PHE A 142 16.62 0.67 0.41
N LYS A 143 17.43 1.12 -0.55
CA LYS A 143 17.17 2.38 -1.25
C LYS A 143 16.27 2.08 -2.45
N THR A 144 15.14 2.77 -2.53
CA THR A 144 14.31 2.73 -3.74
C THR A 144 14.88 3.65 -4.81
N THR A 145 14.46 3.45 -6.05
CA THR A 145 14.71 4.37 -7.18
C THR A 145 14.16 5.77 -6.92
N SER A 146 13.12 5.91 -6.10
CA SER A 146 12.56 7.19 -5.65
C SER A 146 13.38 7.88 -4.55
N GLY A 147 14.46 7.26 -4.06
CA GLY A 147 15.30 7.81 -2.99
C GLY A 147 14.70 7.74 -1.58
N ILE A 148 13.50 7.16 -1.45
CA ILE A 148 12.83 6.96 -0.16
C ILE A 148 13.32 5.62 0.42
N PRO A 149 13.97 5.60 1.60
CA PRO A 149 14.45 4.35 2.17
C PRO A 149 13.28 3.47 2.61
N LEU A 150 13.28 2.20 2.19
CA LEU A 150 12.40 1.16 2.72
C LEU A 150 13.18 0.31 3.72
N ALA A 151 12.53 -0.18 4.76
CA ALA A 151 13.14 -1.14 5.66
C ALA A 151 12.22 -2.33 5.94
N HIS A 152 12.79 -3.53 5.90
CA HIS A 152 12.08 -4.78 6.21
C HIS A 152 12.62 -5.42 7.48
N GLY A 153 11.71 -5.85 8.34
CA GLY A 153 12.03 -6.61 9.55
C GLY A 153 10.95 -7.64 9.83
N ASN A 154 11.22 -8.55 10.77
CA ASN A 154 10.21 -9.48 11.25
C ASN A 154 9.90 -9.22 12.72
N LEU A 155 8.62 -9.10 13.02
CA LEU A 155 8.07 -9.08 14.36
C LEU A 155 7.68 -10.50 14.76
N ALA A 156 7.74 -10.81 16.05
CA ALA A 156 7.23 -12.05 16.61
C ALA A 156 6.48 -11.79 17.91
N ASP A 157 5.27 -12.33 18.02
CA ASP A 157 4.49 -12.37 19.25
C ASP A 157 4.45 -13.82 19.78
N GLY A 158 5.61 -14.29 20.25
CA GLY A 158 5.81 -15.65 20.76
C GLY A 158 5.82 -16.74 19.68
N SER A 159 4.67 -17.01 19.07
CA SER A 159 4.43 -18.13 18.14
C SER A 159 4.32 -17.70 16.67
N TYR A 160 3.89 -16.46 16.42
CA TYR A 160 3.55 -16.00 15.08
C TYR A 160 4.52 -14.91 14.59
N PRO A 161 5.23 -15.11 13.47
CA PRO A 161 6.03 -14.08 12.85
C PRO A 161 5.19 -13.24 11.87
N LEU A 162 5.50 -11.95 11.78
CA LEU A 162 4.92 -11.01 10.82
C LEU A 162 6.02 -10.17 10.18
N CYS A 163 6.03 -10.10 8.85
CA CYS A 163 6.91 -9.19 8.12
C CYS A 163 6.40 -7.76 8.27
N ILE A 164 7.30 -6.83 8.59
CA ILE A 164 7.04 -5.41 8.71
C ILE A 164 7.82 -4.69 7.61
N GLN A 165 7.16 -3.81 6.88
CA GLN A 165 7.79 -2.87 5.96
C GLN A 165 7.56 -1.45 6.46
N ILE A 166 8.62 -0.68 6.62
CA ILE A 166 8.56 0.74 7.00
C ILE A 166 8.95 1.58 5.80
N ASP A 167 8.04 2.46 5.38
CA ASP A 167 8.30 3.43 4.33
C ASP A 167 9.00 4.66 4.92
N GLY A 168 10.04 5.16 4.26
CA GLY A 168 10.78 6.34 4.76
C GLY A 168 11.55 6.07 6.06
N TYR A 169 12.12 4.87 6.20
CA TYR A 169 12.86 4.47 7.40
C TYR A 169 14.06 5.37 7.68
N LYS A 170 13.92 6.23 8.70
CA LYS A 170 14.94 7.14 9.22
C LYS A 170 14.83 7.21 10.74
N PRO A 171 15.22 6.15 11.46
CA PRO A 171 15.12 6.13 12.91
C PRO A 171 16.12 7.11 13.54
N VAL A 172 15.75 7.73 14.66
CA VAL A 172 16.70 8.46 15.52
C VAL A 172 17.66 7.47 16.18
N THR A 173 17.12 6.33 16.63
CA THR A 173 17.89 5.20 17.18
C THR A 173 17.50 3.93 16.43
N PRO A 174 18.47 3.15 15.91
CA PRO A 174 18.18 1.92 15.19
C PRO A 174 17.26 0.96 15.96
N LEU A 175 16.32 0.35 15.25
CA LEU A 175 15.46 -0.69 15.82
C LEU A 175 16.28 -1.96 16.05
N GLU A 176 16.59 -2.24 17.31
CA GLU A 176 17.44 -3.37 17.69
C GLU A 176 16.66 -4.67 17.82
N LYS A 177 17.24 -5.75 17.30
CA LYS A 177 16.73 -7.12 17.46
C LYS A 177 16.52 -7.47 18.93
N GLY A 178 15.41 -8.16 19.20
CA GLY A 178 14.99 -8.56 20.55
C GLY A 178 14.25 -7.48 21.33
N SER A 179 14.18 -6.24 20.83
CA SER A 179 13.39 -5.18 21.46
C SER A 179 11.89 -5.39 21.25
N PHE A 180 11.08 -5.00 22.23
CA PHE A 180 9.63 -4.96 22.07
C PHE A 180 9.22 -3.67 21.38
N VAL A 181 8.44 -3.79 20.32
CA VAL A 181 8.07 -2.67 19.47
C VAL A 181 6.60 -2.77 19.10
N ILE A 182 5.95 -1.62 19.08
CA ILE A 182 4.56 -1.41 18.71
C ILE A 182 4.56 -0.72 17.34
N PHE A 183 3.83 -1.28 16.39
CA PHE A 183 3.71 -0.79 15.03
C PHE A 183 2.26 -0.44 14.71
N ASN A 184 2.07 0.74 14.16
CA ASN A 184 0.79 1.21 13.65
C ASN A 184 0.83 1.17 12.12
N GLY A 185 0.02 0.32 11.51
CA GLY A 185 0.09 0.10 10.07
C GLY A 185 -1.14 -0.57 9.47
N LYS A 186 -1.01 -0.98 8.21
CA LYS A 186 -2.04 -1.73 7.48
C LYS A 186 -1.45 -3.00 6.90
N ILE A 187 -2.24 -4.07 6.85
CA ILE A 187 -1.82 -5.30 6.18
C ILE A 187 -1.91 -5.11 4.66
N GLU A 188 -0.81 -5.35 3.96
CA GLU A 188 -0.75 -5.39 2.51
C GLU A 188 -0.34 -6.78 2.01
N LYS A 189 -0.77 -7.11 0.78
CA LYS A 189 -0.44 -8.35 0.08
C LYS A 189 0.72 -8.10 -0.88
N SER A 190 1.83 -8.82 -0.72
CA SER A 190 2.98 -8.70 -1.63
C SER A 190 2.82 -9.59 -2.87
N LYS A 191 2.34 -10.82 -2.67
CA LYS A 191 2.07 -11.83 -3.70
C LYS A 191 0.98 -12.79 -3.21
N PRO A 192 0.40 -13.66 -4.06
CA PRO A 192 -0.55 -14.67 -3.61
C PRO A 192 -0.04 -15.44 -2.38
N GLY A 193 -0.79 -15.40 -1.28
CA GLY A 193 -0.45 -16.06 -0.02
C GLY A 193 0.62 -15.40 0.85
N SER A 194 1.12 -14.21 0.51
CA SER A 194 2.14 -13.49 1.29
C SER A 194 1.70 -12.07 1.66
N PHE A 195 1.84 -11.74 2.94
CA PHE A 195 1.35 -10.50 3.54
C PHE A 195 2.43 -9.87 4.42
N PHE A 196 2.37 -8.56 4.58
CA PHE A 196 3.23 -7.79 5.48
C PHE A 196 2.45 -6.61 6.07
N LEU A 197 2.87 -6.13 7.23
CA LEU A 197 2.37 -4.88 7.80
C LEU A 197 3.18 -3.73 7.19
N ARG A 198 2.51 -2.85 6.45
CA ARG A 198 3.08 -1.59 5.96
C ARG A 198 2.89 -0.50 6.99
N VAL A 199 3.97 0.21 7.29
CA VAL A 199 4.04 1.29 8.29
C VAL A 199 4.53 2.56 7.61
N ASP A 200 3.73 3.63 7.68
CA ASP A 200 4.08 4.94 7.10
C ASP A 200 5.04 5.71 8.03
N GLY A 201 6.33 5.45 7.90
CA GLY A 201 7.39 6.16 8.61
C GLY A 201 7.53 5.82 10.10
N MET A 202 8.62 6.32 10.68
CA MET A 202 8.99 6.07 12.08
C MET A 202 8.04 6.70 13.11
N LYS A 203 7.22 7.69 12.71
CA LYS A 203 6.17 8.30 13.57
C LYS A 203 5.13 7.29 14.06
N ASN A 204 5.01 6.16 13.36
CA ASN A 204 4.05 5.09 13.64
C ASN A 204 4.72 3.88 14.32
N VAL A 205 5.92 4.06 14.88
CA VAL A 205 6.71 3.03 15.54
C VAL A 205 7.05 3.49 16.95
N VAL A 206 6.75 2.66 17.95
CA VAL A 206 7.06 2.94 19.35
C VAL A 206 7.84 1.77 19.94
N VAL A 207 9.04 2.03 20.45
CA VAL A 207 9.84 1.03 21.18
C VAL A 207 9.42 1.06 22.65
N ASP A 208 8.99 -0.08 23.18
CA ASP A 208 8.66 -0.22 24.60
C ASP A 208 9.91 -0.64 25.37
N ASN A 209 10.56 0.35 26.01
CA ASN A 209 11.77 0.13 26.79
C ASN A 209 11.51 -0.46 28.18
N ASN A 210 10.24 -0.62 28.58
CA ASN A 210 9.91 -1.21 29.88
C ASN A 210 9.95 -2.75 29.84
N ARG A 211 9.94 -3.34 28.64
CA ARG A 211 10.04 -4.79 28.47
C ARG A 211 11.49 -5.21 28.23
N PRO A 212 11.94 -6.32 28.86
CA PRO A 212 13.30 -6.80 28.66
C PRO A 212 13.49 -7.25 27.21
N LYS A 213 14.69 -7.02 26.66
CA LYS A 213 15.07 -7.55 25.36
C LYS A 213 15.12 -9.08 25.42
N LEU A 214 14.56 -9.74 24.41
CA LEU A 214 14.64 -11.19 24.30
C LEU A 214 15.96 -11.64 23.67
N SER A 215 16.49 -12.74 24.20
CA SER A 215 17.63 -13.43 23.61
C SER A 215 17.26 -14.15 22.30
N LEU A 216 18.26 -14.48 21.49
CA LEU A 216 18.06 -15.24 20.26
C LEU A 216 17.32 -16.57 20.48
N LYS A 217 17.57 -17.25 21.61
CA LYS A 217 16.92 -18.53 21.94
C LYS A 217 15.41 -18.36 22.12
N GLN A 218 14.98 -17.26 22.73
CA GLN A 218 13.56 -16.95 22.96
C GLN A 218 12.85 -16.51 21.67
N LEU A 219 13.56 -15.86 20.73
CA LEU A 219 12.98 -15.43 19.44
C LEU A 219 12.76 -16.57 18.44
N LYS A 220 13.40 -17.74 18.64
CA LYS A 220 13.35 -18.88 17.73
C LYS A 220 12.02 -19.67 17.78
N SER A 221 11.17 -19.46 18.79
CA SER A 221 9.90 -20.18 18.94
C SER A 221 8.80 -19.74 17.96
N ALA A 222 8.92 -18.55 17.36
CA ALA A 222 7.91 -18.01 16.47
C ALA A 222 8.03 -18.57 15.04
N ILE A 223 7.30 -19.65 14.72
CA ILE A 223 7.36 -20.33 13.42
C ILE A 223 5.99 -20.55 12.75
N TYR A 224 4.89 -20.30 13.47
CA TYR A 224 3.55 -20.54 12.93
C TYR A 224 3.09 -19.32 12.11
N PRO A 225 2.69 -19.47 10.84
CA PRO A 225 2.17 -18.34 10.07
C PRO A 225 0.89 -17.79 10.72
N PRO A 226 0.61 -16.47 10.61
CA PRO A 226 -0.68 -15.91 11.01
C PRO A 226 -1.85 -16.66 10.36
N LYS A 227 -3.01 -16.72 11.04
CA LYS A 227 -4.17 -17.47 10.55
C LYS A 227 -4.63 -16.86 9.22
N LYS A 228 -4.67 -17.68 8.17
CA LYS A 228 -5.27 -17.28 6.89
C LYS A 228 -6.77 -17.18 7.07
N LEU A 229 -7.40 -16.23 6.38
CA LEU A 229 -8.83 -16.29 6.12
C LEU A 229 -9.14 -17.61 5.39
N GLY A 230 -10.28 -18.21 5.72
CA GLY A 230 -10.83 -19.36 4.97
C GLY A 230 -10.90 -19.08 3.47
N PRO A 231 -11.08 -20.11 2.64
CA PRO A 231 -10.88 -20.01 1.19
C PRO A 231 -11.62 -18.79 0.61
N GLU A 232 -10.86 -17.87 0.01
CA GLU A 232 -11.41 -16.94 -0.96
C GLU A 232 -12.06 -17.81 -2.03
N VAL A 233 -13.37 -17.64 -2.25
CA VAL A 233 -14.05 -18.23 -3.41
C VAL A 233 -13.30 -17.68 -4.61
N GLU A 234 -12.46 -18.52 -5.23
CA GLU A 234 -11.86 -18.21 -6.51
C GLU A 234 -13.01 -17.87 -7.46
N GLU A 235 -13.04 -16.64 -7.96
CA GLU A 235 -13.84 -16.35 -9.14
C GLU A 235 -13.35 -17.29 -10.23
N VAL A 236 -14.23 -18.22 -10.58
CA VAL A 236 -14.04 -19.19 -11.65
C VAL A 236 -13.89 -18.40 -12.95
N SER A 237 -12.65 -18.10 -13.34
CA SER A 237 -12.35 -17.79 -14.74
C SER A 237 -12.17 -19.11 -15.47
N SER A 238 -13.19 -19.43 -16.26
CA SER A 238 -13.40 -20.62 -17.06
C SER A 238 -12.20 -21.07 -17.92
N GLN A 239 -11.93 -22.38 -17.84
CA GLN A 239 -11.55 -23.32 -18.91
C GLN A 239 -10.60 -22.85 -20.04
N LYS A 240 -9.39 -23.43 -20.10
CA LYS A 240 -9.02 -24.48 -21.09
C LYS A 240 -7.51 -24.76 -21.08
N ARG A 241 -7.20 -26.03 -20.78
CA ARG A 241 -6.16 -26.92 -21.33
C ARG A 241 -5.57 -27.72 -20.18
N TYR A 242 -5.85 -29.01 -20.20
CA TYR A 242 -5.01 -30.15 -19.79
C TYR A 242 -5.97 -31.33 -19.60
N GLN A 243 -6.41 -31.88 -20.72
CA GLN A 243 -6.82 -33.27 -20.86
C GLN A 243 -6.28 -33.71 -22.21
N GLU A 244 -5.01 -34.07 -22.20
CA GLU A 244 -4.40 -34.99 -23.15
C GLU A 244 -3.20 -35.55 -22.39
N ASP A 245 -3.05 -36.87 -22.46
CA ASP A 245 -2.06 -37.72 -21.78
C ASP A 245 -2.47 -38.29 -20.42
N GLU A 246 -3.59 -39.02 -20.37
CA GLU A 246 -3.70 -40.22 -19.53
C GLU A 246 -4.89 -41.10 -19.98
N GLU A 247 -4.83 -41.61 -21.22
CA GLU A 247 -5.61 -42.78 -21.64
C GLU A 247 -4.95 -43.41 -22.88
N LYS A 248 -3.70 -43.86 -22.69
CA LYS A 248 -3.07 -44.88 -23.52
C LYS A 248 -2.50 -45.95 -22.62
N GLU A 249 -3.36 -46.81 -22.11
CA GLU A 249 -3.05 -48.23 -21.97
C GLU A 249 -4.35 -49.00 -21.71
N ASN A 250 -4.52 -50.08 -22.49
CA ASN A 250 -5.52 -51.15 -22.36
C ASN A 250 -6.89 -50.93 -23.00
N SER A 251 -6.96 -51.09 -24.32
CA SER A 251 -7.92 -52.05 -24.91
C SER A 251 -7.61 -52.29 -26.39
N TYR A 252 -6.99 -53.42 -26.72
CA TYR A 252 -7.21 -54.07 -28.01
C TYR A 252 -7.27 -55.58 -27.77
N ASP A 253 -8.49 -56.08 -27.64
CA ASP A 253 -8.85 -57.44 -28.00
C ASP A 253 -10.11 -57.38 -28.85
N ASN A 254 -10.12 -58.22 -29.88
CA ASN A 254 -11.16 -58.51 -30.88
C ASN A 254 -11.32 -57.56 -32.08
N GLU A 255 -10.49 -57.82 -33.09
CA GLU A 255 -10.90 -57.71 -34.50
C GLU A 255 -11.92 -58.81 -34.85
N GLY A 256 -13.13 -58.40 -35.24
CA GLY A 256 -14.09 -59.21 -35.98
C GLY A 256 -14.51 -58.42 -37.22
N GLY A 257 -13.95 -58.78 -38.37
CA GLY A 257 -14.05 -57.98 -39.59
C GLY A 257 -15.41 -57.95 -40.27
N LYS A 258 -15.56 -57.02 -41.24
CA LYS A 258 -16.22 -57.27 -42.53
C LYS A 258 -16.04 -56.12 -43.52
N LYS A 259 -15.41 -56.51 -44.64
CA LYS A 259 -15.70 -56.24 -46.06
C LYS A 259 -15.87 -54.80 -46.59
N MET A 260 -14.94 -54.54 -47.50
CA MET A 260 -14.80 -53.47 -48.49
C MET A 260 -16.00 -53.19 -49.41
N LYS A 261 -16.11 -51.88 -49.68
CA LYS A 261 -16.30 -51.17 -50.97
C LYS A 261 -17.55 -51.44 -51.81
N THR A 262 -18.34 -50.37 -51.87
CA THR A 262 -19.10 -49.88 -53.02
C THR A 262 -18.23 -49.68 -54.26
N ASP A 263 -18.81 -49.96 -55.42
CA ASP A 263 -18.78 -49.05 -56.56
C ASP A 263 -20.12 -48.31 -56.62
#